data_AF-A0A7W0Q1X4-F1
#
_entry.id   AF-A0A7W0Q1X4-F1
#
_cell.length_a   1.000
_cell.length_b   1.000
_cell.length_c   1.000
_cell.angle_alpha   90.00
_cell.angle_beta   90.00
_cell.angle_gamma   90.00
#
_symmetry.space_group_name_H-M   'P 1'
#
loop_
_entity.id
_entity.type
_entity.pdbx_description
1 polymer ?
#
loop_
_entity_poly.entity_id
_entity_poly.type
_entity_poly.pdbx_seq_one_letter_code
_entity_poly.pdbx_strand_id
1 'polypeptide(L)'
;FRATLYANTEIASFLRSNFVLYWSSERPVPRVTIDFGDGRKLERTTTGNSAHYVLDEHGAVLDVLPGLYAPVAFRAELAKSLQLASTVRRLDGEARVAAVIKFHEAGRADAARAFAAVAGTEYIRRDARLLDAGDIGPSAVQRAQMATMTKAAIEVVELARLGIDAGAIDPADVAQWATIGQRAWNIGLAPPPSGTPMQRVRRGVFVPKSPVVLDARSRALVQRLHAGPTGATPADSPEVATMLARLEQTIVADTALNQFRLRQQIRDFMIARRELAFERLNEWIYATVFHTPRSDAWLGLLSRTDFTGLPGDGVVMP
;
A
#
# COMPACT_ATOMS: atom_id res chain seq x y z
N PHE A 1 3.05 9.56 -3.80
CA PHE A 1 3.29 8.52 -2.77
C PHE A 1 4.61 7.79 -2.97
N ARG A 2 4.81 6.98 -4.02
CA ARG A 2 6.11 6.30 -4.25
C ARG A 2 7.34 7.23 -4.24
N ALA A 3 7.19 8.44 -4.76
CA ALA A 3 8.24 9.45 -4.72
C ALA A 3 8.71 9.82 -3.30
N THR A 4 7.83 9.73 -2.28
CA THR A 4 8.22 10.02 -0.88
C THR A 4 9.00 8.86 -0.27
N LEU A 5 8.72 7.61 -0.66
CA LEU A 5 9.50 6.44 -0.24
C LEU A 5 10.92 6.49 -0.82
N TYR A 6 11.08 6.78 -2.11
CA TYR A 6 12.41 6.85 -2.74
C TYR A 6 13.19 8.13 -2.41
N ALA A 7 12.51 9.17 -1.95
CA ALA A 7 13.16 10.38 -1.45
C ALA A 7 13.75 10.18 -0.04
N ASN A 8 13.32 9.15 0.70
CA ASN A 8 13.84 8.87 2.02
C ASN A 8 15.34 8.55 1.94
N THR A 9 16.13 9.21 2.79
CA THR A 9 17.59 9.21 2.71
C THR A 9 18.18 7.81 2.91
N GLU A 10 17.68 7.09 3.92
CA GLU A 10 18.13 5.74 4.24
C GLU A 10 17.75 4.74 3.13
N ILE A 11 16.51 4.81 2.64
CA ILE A 11 16.03 3.94 1.55
C ILE A 11 16.80 4.21 0.26
N ALA A 12 16.98 5.47 -0.12
CA ALA A 12 17.71 5.83 -1.32
C ALA A 12 19.16 5.33 -1.26
N SER A 13 19.82 5.47 -0.11
CA SER A 13 21.17 4.95 0.10
C SER A 13 21.20 3.43 0.02
N PHE A 14 20.30 2.76 0.74
CA PHE A 14 20.23 1.30 0.78
C PHE A 14 19.96 0.69 -0.61
N LEU A 15 19.01 1.25 -1.37
CA LEU A 15 18.69 0.80 -2.71
C LEU A 15 19.88 0.92 -3.66
N ARG A 16 20.57 2.08 -3.69
CA ARG A 16 21.74 2.30 -4.54
C ARG A 16 22.91 1.37 -4.23
N SER A 17 23.10 1.03 -2.95
CA SER A 17 24.21 0.18 -2.52
C SER A 17 23.98 -1.31 -2.78
N ASN A 18 22.72 -1.76 -2.93
CA ASN A 18 22.40 -3.19 -2.92
C ASN A 18 21.62 -3.69 -4.14
N PHE A 19 21.01 -2.80 -4.93
CA PHE A 19 20.13 -3.18 -6.04
C PHE A 19 20.44 -2.41 -7.32
N VAL A 20 20.28 -3.07 -8.47
CA VAL A 20 20.14 -2.39 -9.76
C VAL A 20 18.69 -1.97 -9.90
N LEU A 21 18.45 -0.67 -10.01
CA LEU A 21 17.10 -0.11 -10.05
C LEU A 21 16.58 -0.04 -11.47
N TYR A 22 15.40 -0.60 -11.68
CA TYR A 22 14.68 -0.56 -12.94
C TYR A 22 13.22 -0.18 -12.70
N TRP A 23 12.63 0.55 -13.62
CA TRP A 23 11.22 0.92 -13.60
C TRP A 23 10.54 0.46 -14.88
N SER A 24 9.43 -0.25 -14.73
CA SER A 24 8.51 -0.60 -15.81
C SER A 24 7.12 -0.05 -15.48
N SER A 25 6.45 0.48 -16.51
CA SER A 25 5.06 0.90 -16.43
C SER A 25 4.20 -0.10 -17.19
N GLU A 26 3.20 -0.69 -16.53
CA GLU A 26 2.27 -1.63 -17.18
C GLU A 26 1.41 -1.00 -18.27
N ARG A 27 1.07 0.28 -18.08
CA ARG A 27 0.33 1.11 -19.02
C ARG A 27 0.48 2.59 -18.65
N PRO A 28 0.14 3.52 -19.57
CA PRO A 28 -0.09 4.92 -19.20
C PRO A 28 -1.11 5.02 -18.07
N VAL A 29 -0.83 5.88 -17.09
CA VAL A 29 -1.74 6.12 -15.97
C VAL A 29 -2.89 7.00 -16.45
N PRO A 30 -4.16 6.59 -16.31
CA PRO A 30 -5.25 7.46 -16.71
C PRO A 30 -5.32 8.74 -15.90
N ARG A 31 -5.76 9.79 -16.58
CA ARG A 31 -5.99 11.11 -16.03
C ARG A 31 -7.49 11.35 -16.06
N VAL A 32 -8.04 11.72 -14.91
CA VAL A 32 -9.40 12.23 -14.81
C VAL A 32 -9.32 13.73 -14.69
N THR A 33 -10.09 14.39 -15.54
CA THR A 33 -10.26 15.84 -15.54
C THR A 33 -11.71 16.14 -15.24
N ILE A 34 -11.95 16.83 -14.14
CA ILE A 34 -13.24 17.42 -13.81
C ILE A 34 -13.19 18.87 -14.28
N ASP A 35 -13.99 19.19 -15.30
CA ASP A 35 -14.21 20.56 -15.75
C ASP A 35 -15.43 21.13 -15.03
N PHE A 36 -15.25 22.26 -14.34
CA PHE A 36 -16.31 22.92 -13.58
C PHE A 36 -17.19 23.84 -14.45
N GLY A 37 -16.89 23.99 -15.74
CA GLY A 37 -17.65 24.82 -16.68
C GLY A 37 -17.39 26.33 -16.57
N ASP A 38 -16.58 26.76 -15.58
CA ASP A 38 -16.20 28.16 -15.34
C ASP A 38 -14.71 28.43 -15.64
N GLY A 39 -14.07 27.53 -16.40
CA GLY A 39 -12.65 27.58 -16.74
C GLY A 39 -11.74 26.93 -15.69
N ARG A 40 -12.25 26.57 -14.50
CA ARG A 40 -11.50 25.75 -13.54
C ARG A 40 -11.52 24.28 -13.97
N LYS A 41 -10.35 23.64 -13.91
CA LYS A 41 -10.18 22.21 -14.17
C LYS A 41 -9.43 21.57 -13.01
N LEU A 42 -9.94 20.44 -12.52
CA LEU A 42 -9.24 19.58 -11.59
C LEU A 42 -8.75 18.35 -12.34
N GLU A 43 -7.43 18.18 -12.43
CA GLU A 43 -6.82 17.04 -13.09
C GLU A 43 -6.07 16.15 -12.09
N ARG A 44 -6.37 14.85 -12.11
CA ARG A 44 -5.87 13.85 -11.18
C ARG A 44 -5.65 12.50 -11.87
N THR A 45 -4.93 11.60 -11.22
CA THR A 45 -4.79 10.21 -11.66
C THR A 45 -5.64 9.30 -10.79
N THR A 46 -6.44 8.42 -11.39
CA THR A 46 -7.49 7.68 -10.67
C THR A 46 -7.12 6.28 -10.22
N THR A 47 -6.14 5.59 -10.83
CA THR A 47 -5.81 4.20 -10.46
C THR A 47 -4.36 3.87 -10.80
N GLY A 48 -3.61 3.29 -9.87
CA GLY A 48 -2.16 3.19 -9.98
C GLY A 48 -1.55 2.41 -8.84
N ASN A 49 -1.74 1.09 -8.88
CA ASN A 49 -1.06 0.16 -8.00
C ASN A 49 0.41 0.03 -8.42
N SER A 50 1.21 -0.57 -7.54
CA SER A 50 2.61 -0.88 -7.82
C SER A 50 3.01 -2.10 -7.04
N ALA A 51 3.88 -2.91 -7.63
CA ALA A 51 4.61 -3.94 -6.92
C ALA A 51 6.10 -3.67 -7.10
N HIS A 52 6.88 -3.90 -6.04
CA HIS A 52 8.33 -3.93 -6.13
C HIS A 52 8.76 -5.39 -6.24
N TYR A 53 9.40 -5.74 -7.34
CA TYR A 53 9.94 -7.07 -7.57
C TYR A 53 11.41 -7.08 -7.22
N VAL A 54 11.85 -8.12 -6.52
CA VAL A 54 13.27 -8.46 -6.39
C VAL A 54 13.53 -9.61 -7.34
N LEU A 55 14.38 -9.39 -8.34
CA LEU A 55 14.77 -10.37 -9.34
C LEU A 55 16.25 -10.71 -9.16
N ASP A 56 16.63 -11.92 -9.54
CA ASP A 56 18.04 -12.30 -9.67
C ASP A 56 18.59 -11.95 -11.07
N GLU A 57 19.86 -12.29 -11.30
CA GLU A 57 20.56 -12.07 -12.57
C GLU A 57 19.95 -12.82 -13.78
N HIS A 58 19.10 -13.82 -13.54
CA HIS A 58 18.41 -14.58 -14.57
C HIS A 58 16.98 -14.07 -14.84
N GLY A 59 16.55 -13.01 -14.15
CA GLY A 59 15.20 -12.47 -14.26
C GLY A 59 14.15 -13.29 -13.52
N ALA A 60 14.55 -14.24 -12.67
CA ALA A 60 13.62 -14.99 -11.83
C ALA A 60 13.28 -14.17 -10.58
N VAL A 61 11.99 -14.08 -10.28
CA VAL A 61 11.47 -13.36 -9.12
C VAL A 61 11.80 -14.10 -7.84
N LEU A 62 12.44 -13.40 -6.90
CA LEU A 62 12.77 -13.88 -5.56
C LEU A 62 11.77 -13.40 -4.51
N ASP A 63 11.23 -12.19 -4.67
CA ASP A 63 10.29 -11.60 -3.72
C ASP A 63 9.45 -10.50 -4.39
N VAL A 64 8.27 -10.24 -3.82
CA VAL A 64 7.36 -9.19 -4.28
C VAL A 64 6.80 -8.42 -3.09
N LEU A 65 6.92 -7.09 -3.14
CA LEU A 65 6.38 -6.15 -2.16
C LEU A 65 5.25 -5.33 -2.81
N PRO A 66 3.98 -5.72 -2.64
CA PRO A 66 2.85 -5.02 -3.25
C PRO A 66 2.50 -3.73 -2.51
N GLY A 67 2.13 -2.69 -3.25
CA GLY A 67 1.65 -1.42 -2.71
C GLY A 67 2.75 -0.51 -2.15
N LEU A 68 2.32 0.35 -1.22
CA LEU A 68 3.16 1.32 -0.52
C LEU A 68 3.59 0.79 0.85
N TYR A 69 4.82 1.09 1.24
CA TYR A 69 5.36 0.71 2.54
C TYR A 69 5.93 1.92 3.27
N ALA A 70 5.86 1.88 4.59
CA ALA A 70 6.69 2.69 5.47
C ALA A 70 8.16 2.33 5.25
N PRO A 71 9.10 3.31 5.25
CA PRO A 71 10.52 3.07 5.00
C PRO A 71 11.12 1.93 5.84
N VAL A 72 10.86 1.92 7.16
CA VAL A 72 11.41 0.91 8.07
C VAL A 72 10.98 -0.51 7.68
N ALA A 73 9.69 -0.71 7.39
CA ALA A 73 9.18 -2.02 6.96
C ALA A 73 9.71 -2.40 5.58
N PHE A 74 9.75 -1.45 4.64
CA PHE A 74 10.27 -1.68 3.30
C PHE A 74 11.73 -2.14 3.33
N ARG A 75 12.59 -1.45 4.09
CA ARG A 75 14.00 -1.82 4.25
C ARG A 75 14.16 -3.20 4.89
N ALA A 76 13.39 -3.48 5.95
CA ALA A 76 13.44 -4.76 6.64
C ALA A 76 13.10 -5.92 5.69
N GLU A 77 12.10 -5.76 4.82
CA GLU A 77 11.74 -6.78 3.85
C GLU A 77 12.78 -6.93 2.74
N LEU A 78 13.31 -5.83 2.19
CA LEU A 78 14.40 -5.89 1.21
C LEU A 78 15.67 -6.53 1.76
N ALA A 79 15.98 -6.33 3.04
CA ALA A 79 17.11 -6.99 3.69
C ALA A 79 16.94 -8.52 3.73
N LYS A 80 15.72 -9.01 3.98
CA LYS A 80 15.40 -10.43 3.87
C LYS A 80 15.53 -10.93 2.43
N SER A 81 15.08 -10.15 1.44
CA SER A 81 15.24 -10.51 0.03
C SER A 81 16.71 -10.59 -0.39
N LEU A 82 17.60 -9.73 0.15
CA LEU A 82 19.06 -9.82 -0.09
C LEU A 82 19.70 -11.07 0.52
N GLN A 83 19.25 -11.48 1.71
CA GLN A 83 19.68 -12.74 2.32
C GLN A 83 19.23 -13.94 1.47
N LEU A 84 18.01 -13.92 0.95
CA LEU A 84 17.54 -14.92 0.00
C LEU A 84 18.42 -14.93 -1.26
N ALA A 85 18.65 -13.76 -1.87
CA ALA A 85 19.49 -13.62 -3.07
C ALA A 85 20.89 -14.23 -2.87
N SER A 86 21.50 -13.98 -1.71
CA SER A 86 22.81 -14.54 -1.35
C SER A 86 22.79 -16.06 -1.20
N THR A 87 21.66 -16.61 -0.75
CA THR A 87 21.46 -18.06 -0.59
C THR A 87 21.27 -18.73 -1.95
N VAL A 88 20.37 -18.18 -2.79
CA VAL A 88 20.01 -18.80 -4.07
C VAL A 88 21.10 -18.69 -5.13
N ARG A 89 22.00 -17.71 -5.04
CA ARG A 89 23.17 -17.60 -5.96
C ARG A 89 24.07 -18.83 -5.99
N ARG A 90 24.05 -19.66 -4.95
CA ARG A 90 24.83 -20.89 -4.85
C ARG A 90 24.02 -22.14 -5.19
N LEU A 91 22.78 -21.97 -5.63
CA LEU A 91 21.84 -23.05 -5.91
C LEU A 91 21.37 -22.93 -7.35
N ASP A 92 21.07 -24.07 -7.95
CA ASP A 92 20.51 -24.17 -9.29
C ASP A 92 19.26 -25.06 -9.31
N GLY A 93 18.59 -25.07 -10.47
CA GLY A 93 17.44 -25.91 -10.76
C GLY A 93 16.42 -25.97 -9.62
N GLU A 94 16.07 -27.18 -9.21
CA GLU A 94 15.04 -27.43 -8.20
C GLU A 94 15.45 -27.01 -6.79
N ALA A 95 16.73 -27.09 -6.44
CA ALA A 95 17.23 -26.64 -5.14
C ALA A 95 17.03 -25.12 -4.96
N ARG A 96 17.26 -24.37 -6.04
CA ARG A 96 17.00 -22.93 -6.10
C ARG A 96 15.53 -22.61 -5.90
N VAL A 97 14.65 -23.28 -6.64
CA VAL A 97 13.19 -23.08 -6.52
C VAL A 97 12.73 -23.41 -5.10
N ALA A 98 13.13 -24.55 -4.55
CA ALA A 98 12.77 -24.96 -3.19
C ALA A 98 13.21 -23.94 -2.12
N ALA A 99 14.38 -23.31 -2.28
CA ALA A 99 14.85 -22.27 -1.37
C ALA A 99 13.96 -21.01 -1.40
N VAL A 100 13.51 -20.58 -2.58
CA VAL A 100 12.57 -19.45 -2.73
C VAL A 100 11.22 -19.79 -2.11
N ILE A 101 10.69 -20.99 -2.35
CA ILE A 101 9.41 -21.43 -1.76
C ILE A 101 9.49 -21.48 -0.24
N LYS A 102 10.57 -22.05 0.31
CA LYS A 102 10.81 -22.08 1.77
C LYS A 102 10.86 -20.68 2.37
N PHE A 103 11.46 -19.71 1.67
CA PHE A 103 11.45 -18.32 2.09
C PHE A 103 10.02 -17.75 2.15
N HIS A 104 9.17 -18.10 1.17
CA HIS A 104 7.79 -17.65 1.19
C HIS A 104 6.94 -18.31 2.28
N GLU A 105 7.14 -19.60 2.54
CA GLU A 105 6.51 -20.31 3.65
C GLU A 105 6.88 -19.72 5.01
N ALA A 106 8.17 -19.44 5.21
CA ALA A 106 8.66 -18.79 6.42
C ALA A 106 8.04 -17.40 6.60
N GLY A 107 8.03 -16.59 5.54
CA GLY A 107 7.41 -15.25 5.57
C GLY A 107 5.91 -15.28 5.83
N ARG A 108 5.20 -16.29 5.34
CA ARG A 108 3.77 -16.51 5.62
C ARG A 108 3.53 -16.86 7.09
N ALA A 109 4.36 -17.75 7.64
CA ALA A 109 4.30 -18.12 9.05
C ALA A 109 4.65 -16.95 9.98
N ASP A 110 5.64 -16.14 9.62
CA ASP A 110 6.00 -14.91 10.34
C ASP A 110 4.85 -13.91 10.36
N ALA A 111 4.21 -13.67 9.21
CA ALA A 111 3.07 -12.77 9.11
C ALA A 111 1.87 -13.26 9.95
N ALA A 112 1.59 -14.57 9.94
CA ALA A 112 0.55 -15.16 10.78
C ALA A 112 0.84 -14.97 12.28
N ARG A 113 2.10 -15.18 12.71
CA ARG A 113 2.51 -14.93 14.10
C ARG A 113 2.39 -13.46 14.49
N ALA A 114 2.85 -12.56 13.61
CA ALA A 114 2.77 -11.12 13.85
C ALA A 114 1.31 -10.65 13.92
N PHE A 115 0.43 -11.19 13.07
CA PHE A 115 -1.00 -10.91 13.11
C PHE A 115 -1.64 -11.43 14.40
N ALA A 116 -1.31 -12.66 14.82
CA ALA A 116 -1.81 -13.23 16.07
C ALA A 116 -1.34 -12.44 17.31
N ALA A 117 -0.12 -11.88 17.28
CA ALA A 117 0.41 -11.07 18.39
C ALA A 117 -0.29 -9.70 18.54
N VAL A 118 -0.89 -9.17 17.47
CA VAL A 118 -1.66 -7.92 17.50
C VAL A 118 -3.18 -8.17 17.62
N ALA A 119 -3.64 -9.39 17.32
CA ALA A 119 -5.01 -9.83 17.50
C ALA A 119 -5.37 -9.85 19.00
N GLY A 120 -6.52 -9.27 19.36
CA GLY A 120 -6.99 -9.20 20.75
C GLY A 120 -6.43 -8.04 21.57
N THR A 121 -5.65 -7.15 20.99
CA THR A 121 -5.28 -5.92 21.68
C THR A 121 -6.51 -5.00 21.85
N GLU A 122 -6.76 -4.51 23.07
CA GLU A 122 -7.93 -3.70 23.44
C GLU A 122 -8.02 -2.40 22.64
N TYR A 123 -8.67 -2.46 21.48
CA TYR A 123 -9.33 -1.35 20.81
C TYR A 123 -10.69 -1.80 20.22
N ILE A 124 -11.29 -2.85 20.81
CA ILE A 124 -12.55 -3.44 20.37
C ILE A 124 -13.59 -3.34 21.48
N ARG A 125 -14.43 -2.29 21.44
CA ARG A 125 -15.84 -2.28 21.89
C ARG A 125 -16.49 -1.13 21.13
N ARG A 126 -17.39 -1.34 20.16
CA ARG A 126 -18.60 -2.17 20.19
C ARG A 126 -18.95 -2.64 18.76
N ASP A 127 -19.49 -3.85 18.69
CA ASP A 127 -20.40 -4.37 17.65
C ASP A 127 -19.95 -4.28 16.18
N ALA A 128 -19.40 -5.38 15.65
CA ALA A 128 -19.83 -5.92 14.35
C ALA A 128 -19.19 -7.29 14.08
N ARG A 129 -20.06 -8.21 13.67
CA ARG A 129 -19.81 -9.59 13.27
C ARG A 129 -18.84 -9.68 12.07
N LEU A 130 -18.11 -10.81 11.97
CA LEU A 130 -17.30 -11.19 10.81
C LEU A 130 -18.19 -11.45 9.58
N LEU A 131 -17.90 -10.75 8.48
CA LEU A 131 -18.51 -10.96 7.16
C LEU A 131 -17.81 -12.13 6.42
N ASP A 132 -18.57 -12.84 5.57
CA ASP A 132 -18.07 -13.93 4.74
C ASP A 132 -17.90 -13.51 3.26
N ALA A 133 -17.41 -14.43 2.41
CA ALA A 133 -17.11 -14.17 1.01
C ALA A 133 -18.32 -13.69 0.15
N GLY A 134 -19.54 -13.74 0.68
CA GLY A 134 -20.77 -13.23 0.07
C GLY A 134 -21.06 -11.74 0.31
N ASP A 135 -20.30 -11.06 1.17
CA ASP A 135 -20.56 -9.66 1.56
C ASP A 135 -19.75 -8.62 0.75
N ILE A 136 -19.12 -9.03 -0.35
CA ILE A 136 -18.28 -8.16 -1.22
C ILE A 136 -19.17 -7.43 -2.24
N GLY A 137 -19.18 -6.10 -2.17
CA GLY A 137 -19.90 -5.23 -3.12
C GLY A 137 -19.56 -5.49 -4.60
N PRO A 138 -20.47 -5.11 -5.53
CA PRO A 138 -20.50 -5.67 -6.88
C PRO A 138 -19.42 -5.15 -7.84
N SER A 139 -18.79 -3.98 -7.60
CA SER A 139 -17.93 -3.36 -8.62
C SER A 139 -16.44 -3.74 -8.52
N ALA A 140 -15.77 -3.89 -9.68
CA ALA A 140 -14.33 -4.14 -9.76
C ALA A 140 -13.49 -2.97 -9.23
N VAL A 141 -13.99 -1.73 -9.34
CA VAL A 141 -13.37 -0.51 -8.81
C VAL A 141 -13.26 -0.56 -7.30
N GLN A 142 -14.36 -0.88 -6.61
CA GLN A 142 -14.36 -0.96 -5.15
C GLN A 142 -13.35 -2.02 -4.67
N ARG A 143 -13.24 -3.16 -5.36
CA ARG A 143 -12.23 -4.18 -5.03
C ARG A 143 -10.79 -3.72 -5.27
N ALA A 144 -10.53 -3.02 -6.38
CA ALA A 144 -9.21 -2.45 -6.68
C ALA A 144 -8.81 -1.32 -5.72
N GLN A 145 -9.77 -0.53 -5.26
CA GLN A 145 -9.56 0.57 -4.31
C GLN A 145 -9.34 0.09 -2.89
N MET A 146 -10.12 -0.90 -2.43
CA MET A 146 -9.95 -1.55 -1.13
C MET A 146 -8.62 -2.31 -1.01
N ALA A 147 -7.94 -2.60 -2.12
CA ALA A 147 -6.64 -3.25 -2.08
C ALA A 147 -5.53 -2.34 -1.49
N THR A 148 -5.68 -1.00 -1.50
CA THR A 148 -4.70 -0.08 -0.88
C THR A 148 -5.37 1.14 -0.23
N MET A 149 -5.03 1.44 1.02
CA MET A 149 -5.58 2.53 1.84
C MET A 149 -5.20 3.92 1.33
N THR A 150 -3.97 4.13 0.84
CA THR A 150 -3.56 5.46 0.35
C THR A 150 -4.31 5.86 -0.92
N LYS A 151 -4.80 4.91 -1.71
CA LYS A 151 -5.69 5.20 -2.84
C LYS A 151 -7.14 5.34 -2.42
N ALA A 152 -7.65 4.42 -1.60
CA ALA A 152 -9.01 4.52 -1.07
C ALA A 152 -9.25 5.87 -0.36
N ALA A 153 -8.32 6.32 0.49
CA ALA A 153 -8.48 7.58 1.25
C ALA A 153 -8.59 8.84 0.38
N ILE A 154 -8.08 8.81 -0.86
CA ILE A 154 -8.15 9.93 -1.81
C ILE A 154 -9.34 9.74 -2.74
N GLU A 155 -9.50 8.54 -3.28
CA GLU A 155 -10.48 8.25 -4.33
C GLU A 155 -11.88 8.02 -3.79
N VAL A 156 -12.05 7.45 -2.59
CA VAL A 156 -13.39 7.20 -2.00
C VAL A 156 -14.09 8.52 -1.67
N VAL A 157 -13.35 9.52 -1.18
CA VAL A 157 -13.91 10.87 -0.93
C VAL A 157 -14.36 11.54 -2.24
N GLU A 158 -13.69 11.25 -3.36
CA GLU A 158 -14.01 11.80 -4.67
C GLU A 158 -15.13 11.01 -5.37
N LEU A 159 -15.16 9.68 -5.24
CA LEU A 159 -16.24 8.82 -5.76
C LEU A 159 -17.55 8.95 -4.95
N ALA A 160 -17.48 9.23 -3.64
CA ALA A 160 -18.66 9.55 -2.84
C ALA A 160 -19.36 10.83 -3.34
N ARG A 161 -18.60 11.78 -3.90
CA ARG A 161 -19.16 12.98 -4.57
C ARG A 161 -19.82 12.66 -5.93
N LEU A 162 -19.64 11.43 -6.43
CA LEU A 162 -20.31 10.87 -7.61
C LEU A 162 -21.45 9.88 -7.23
N GLY A 163 -21.79 9.74 -5.95
CA GLY A 163 -22.97 8.98 -5.49
C GLY A 163 -22.78 7.49 -5.23
N ILE A 164 -21.54 7.02 -4.95
CA ILE A 164 -21.24 5.60 -4.68
C ILE A 164 -21.01 5.37 -3.18
N ASP A 165 -21.80 4.50 -2.56
CA ASP A 165 -21.79 4.20 -1.11
C ASP A 165 -21.15 2.83 -0.80
N ALA A 166 -20.39 2.73 0.29
CA ALA A 166 -19.77 1.49 0.76
C ALA A 166 -19.63 1.52 2.30
N GLY A 167 -20.08 0.46 2.97
CA GLY A 167 -19.98 0.32 4.43
C GLY A 167 -19.82 -1.12 4.94
N ALA A 168 -19.38 -1.18 6.21
CA ALA A 168 -19.16 -2.30 7.16
C ALA A 168 -17.69 -2.79 7.33
N ILE A 169 -17.19 -2.72 8.58
CA ILE A 169 -15.77 -2.75 9.03
C ILE A 169 -14.77 -2.58 7.88
N ASP A 170 -14.47 -1.31 7.67
CA ASP A 170 -13.88 -0.82 6.45
C ASP A 170 -12.38 -1.17 6.39
N PRO A 171 -11.88 -1.82 5.32
CA PRO A 171 -10.48 -1.69 4.95
C PRO A 171 -10.03 -0.22 5.05
N ALA A 172 -10.86 0.76 4.68
CA ALA A 172 -10.57 2.17 4.86
C ALA A 172 -10.57 2.69 6.32
N ASP A 173 -10.70 1.87 7.37
CA ASP A 173 -10.35 2.27 8.75
C ASP A 173 -8.82 2.38 8.90
N VAL A 174 -8.32 3.48 8.35
CA VAL A 174 -6.92 3.88 8.36
C VAL A 174 -6.37 3.94 9.80
N ALA A 175 -7.19 4.26 10.80
CA ALA A 175 -6.73 4.36 12.19
C ALA A 175 -6.47 2.99 12.81
N GLN A 176 -7.36 2.03 12.58
CA GLN A 176 -7.17 0.65 13.03
C GLN A 176 -5.95 0.02 12.37
N TRP A 177 -5.83 0.12 11.04
CA TRP A 177 -4.71 -0.45 10.29
C TRP A 177 -3.38 0.23 10.59
N ALA A 178 -3.37 1.54 10.81
CA ALA A 178 -2.17 2.25 11.26
C ALA A 178 -1.70 1.73 12.63
N THR A 179 -2.60 1.54 13.59
CA THR A 179 -2.27 1.02 14.93
C THR A 179 -1.67 -0.39 14.85
N ILE A 180 -2.25 -1.26 14.01
CA ILE A 180 -1.73 -2.60 13.72
C ILE A 180 -0.30 -2.49 13.17
N GLY A 181 -0.08 -1.62 12.18
CA GLY A 181 1.24 -1.45 11.56
C GLY A 181 2.29 -0.89 12.52
N GLN A 182 1.93 0.08 13.37
CA GLN A 182 2.84 0.62 14.40
C GLN A 182 3.30 -0.49 15.35
N ARG A 183 2.42 -1.40 15.77
CA ARG A 183 2.75 -2.47 16.72
C ARG A 183 3.53 -3.62 16.07
N ALA A 184 3.13 -4.04 14.88
CA ALA A 184 3.77 -5.17 14.20
C ALA A 184 5.20 -4.86 13.74
N TRP A 185 5.49 -3.60 13.39
CA TRP A 185 6.80 -3.19 12.85
C TRP A 185 7.48 -2.06 13.62
N ASN A 186 7.01 -1.72 14.82
CA ASN A 186 7.53 -0.62 15.64
C ASN A 186 7.61 0.72 14.87
N ILE A 187 6.67 0.97 13.95
CA ILE A 187 6.70 2.15 13.09
C ILE A 187 6.30 3.38 13.89
N GLY A 188 7.18 4.39 13.96
CA GLY A 188 6.89 5.67 14.60
C GLY A 188 6.76 5.63 16.13
N LEU A 189 7.08 4.50 16.76
CA LEU A 189 7.26 4.44 18.21
C LEU A 189 8.68 4.94 18.54
N ALA A 190 8.79 5.93 19.43
CA ALA A 190 10.07 6.22 20.07
C ALA A 190 10.53 4.96 20.82
N PRO A 191 11.84 4.65 20.86
CA PRO A 191 12.33 3.53 21.67
C PRO A 191 11.84 3.70 23.12
N PRO A 192 11.47 2.60 23.81
CA PRO A 192 11.08 2.70 25.21
C PRO A 192 12.20 3.38 25.99
N PRO A 193 11.90 4.36 26.88
CA PRO A 193 12.94 4.96 27.71
C PRO A 193 13.57 3.85 28.54
N SER A 194 14.88 3.68 28.40
CA SER A 194 15.66 2.76 29.20
C SER A 194 15.56 3.17 30.67
N GLY A 195 14.86 2.38 31.48
CA GLY A 195 15.03 2.38 32.93
C GLY A 195 13.93 3.01 33.80
N THR A 196 12.66 3.11 33.38
CA THR A 196 11.59 3.57 34.30
C THR A 196 10.73 2.40 34.81
N PRO A 197 10.60 2.17 36.13
CA PRO A 197 9.69 1.16 36.65
C PRO A 197 8.23 1.53 36.33
N MET A 198 7.40 0.52 36.02
CA MET A 198 5.97 0.66 35.74
C MET A 198 5.25 1.46 36.82
N GLN A 199 5.07 2.77 36.60
CA GLN A 199 4.20 3.59 37.42
C GLN A 199 2.82 3.64 36.76
N ARG A 200 1.80 3.17 37.49
CA ARG A 200 0.38 3.17 37.10
C ARG A 200 -0.02 4.53 36.52
N VAL A 201 -0.25 4.58 35.21
CA VAL A 201 -0.71 5.77 34.50
C VAL A 201 -2.19 6.02 34.84
N ARG A 202 -2.47 7.21 35.40
CA ARG A 202 -3.84 7.73 35.57
C ARG A 202 -4.51 7.86 34.20
N ARG A 203 -5.79 7.49 34.10
CA ARG A 203 -6.66 7.64 32.92
C ARG A 203 -6.72 9.11 32.47
N GLY A 204 -5.82 9.50 31.58
CA GLY A 204 -5.97 10.63 30.66
C GLY A 204 -6.12 10.07 29.25
N VAL A 205 -6.90 10.75 28.41
CA VAL A 205 -7.07 10.41 27.00
C VAL A 205 -5.68 10.33 26.35
N PHE A 206 -5.23 9.11 26.03
CA PHE A 206 -4.00 8.92 25.28
C PHE A 206 -4.32 9.32 23.84
N VAL A 207 -3.93 10.54 23.45
CA VAL A 207 -3.85 10.90 22.04
C VAL A 207 -2.55 10.27 21.53
N PRO A 208 -2.58 9.16 20.77
CA PRO A 208 -1.36 8.62 20.22
C PRO A 208 -0.70 9.72 19.36
N LYS A 209 0.55 10.07 19.68
CA LYS A 209 1.35 10.93 18.78
C LYS A 209 1.38 10.24 17.42
N SER A 210 0.99 10.95 16.37
CA SER A 210 1.06 10.43 15.00
C SER A 210 2.47 9.88 14.72
N PRO A 211 2.60 8.70 14.10
CA PRO A 211 3.91 8.14 13.81
C PRO A 211 4.66 9.08 12.87
N VAL A 212 5.87 9.47 13.25
CA VAL A 212 6.81 10.12 12.31
C VAL A 212 7.38 9.00 11.43
N VAL A 213 6.92 8.94 10.19
CA VAL A 213 7.28 7.86 9.23
C VAL A 213 8.21 8.38 8.15
N LEU A 214 8.00 9.62 7.70
CA LEU A 214 8.78 10.25 6.65
C LEU A 214 9.94 11.05 7.24
N ASP A 215 11.11 10.96 6.60
CA ASP A 215 12.26 11.77 6.97
C ASP A 215 12.09 13.23 6.47
N ALA A 216 13.03 14.10 6.87
CA ALA A 216 12.98 15.52 6.48
C ALA A 216 12.95 15.72 4.96
N ARG A 217 13.69 14.90 4.20
CA ARG A 217 13.77 15.00 2.74
C ARG A 217 12.46 14.60 2.07
N SER A 218 11.84 13.52 2.53
CA SER A 218 10.52 13.08 2.07
C SER A 218 9.44 14.10 2.40
N ARG A 219 9.44 14.67 3.61
CA ARG A 219 8.49 15.71 4.03
C ARG A 219 8.65 17.00 3.19
N ALA A 220 9.88 17.44 2.96
CA ALA A 220 10.17 18.58 2.10
C ALA A 220 9.69 18.37 0.66
N LEU A 221 9.79 17.15 0.12
CA LEU A 221 9.22 16.83 -1.19
C LEU A 221 7.69 16.95 -1.19
N VAL A 222 7.01 16.42 -0.17
CA VAL A 222 5.54 16.53 -0.04
C VAL A 222 5.11 17.99 0.03
N GLN A 223 5.78 18.80 0.85
CA GLN A 223 5.49 20.23 0.98
C GLN A 223 5.64 20.97 -0.36
N ARG A 224 6.73 20.70 -1.10
CA ARG A 224 6.95 21.29 -2.43
C ARG A 224 5.86 20.88 -3.44
N LEU A 225 5.42 19.62 -3.42
CA LEU A 225 4.35 19.15 -4.31
C LEU A 225 2.98 19.73 -3.93
N HIS A 226 2.74 19.99 -2.64
CA HIS A 226 1.48 20.54 -2.15
C HIS A 226 1.33 22.05 -2.43
N ALA A 227 2.40 22.83 -2.28
CA ALA A 227 2.35 24.29 -2.40
C ALA A 227 1.89 24.81 -3.78
N GLY A 228 1.96 23.97 -4.83
CA GLY A 228 1.51 24.31 -6.18
C GLY A 228 2.30 25.47 -6.81
N PRO A 229 1.89 25.93 -8.01
CA PRO A 229 2.57 27.02 -8.73
C PRO A 229 2.43 28.40 -8.07
N THR A 230 1.40 28.60 -7.25
CA THR A 230 1.04 29.90 -6.66
C THR A 230 1.57 30.09 -5.24
N GLY A 231 2.17 29.08 -4.61
CA GLY A 231 2.87 29.20 -3.32
C GLY A 231 2.00 29.66 -2.14
N ALA A 232 0.68 29.55 -2.25
CA ALA A 232 -0.26 30.22 -1.36
C ALA A 232 -0.30 29.67 0.08
N THR A 233 0.25 28.47 0.32
CA THR A 233 0.21 27.81 1.64
C THR A 233 1.61 27.70 2.23
N PRO A 234 1.91 28.36 3.37
CA PRO A 234 3.19 28.22 4.05
C PRO A 234 3.47 26.76 4.44
N ALA A 235 4.73 26.34 4.33
CA ALA A 235 5.15 24.97 4.62
C ALA A 235 4.92 24.53 6.08
N ASP A 236 4.89 25.51 7.00
CA ASP A 236 4.67 25.31 8.44
C ASP A 236 3.22 25.58 8.88
N SER A 237 2.30 25.67 7.93
CA SER A 237 0.88 25.88 8.24
C SER A 237 0.27 24.66 8.97
N PRO A 238 -0.70 24.88 9.89
CA PRO A 238 -1.44 23.79 10.53
C PRO A 238 -2.10 22.82 9.55
N GLU A 239 -2.51 23.31 8.38
CA GLU A 239 -3.09 22.53 7.28
C GLU A 239 -2.07 21.54 6.70
N VAL A 240 -0.84 22.00 6.43
CA VAL A 240 0.25 21.16 5.93
C VAL A 240 0.68 20.13 6.97
N ALA A 241 0.75 20.52 8.24
CA ALA A 241 1.04 19.60 9.34
C ALA A 241 -0.03 18.49 9.45
N THR A 242 -1.30 18.85 9.33
CA THR A 242 -2.43 17.89 9.34
C THR A 242 -2.38 16.95 8.13
N MET A 243 -2.12 17.49 6.94
CA MET A 243 -1.95 16.70 5.71
C MET A 243 -0.80 15.68 5.86
N LEU A 244 0.36 16.11 6.38
CA LEU A 244 1.51 15.23 6.60
C LEU A 244 1.18 14.12 7.61
N ALA A 245 0.52 14.45 8.73
CA ALA A 245 0.13 13.46 9.72
C ALA A 245 -0.83 12.41 9.14
N ARG A 246 -1.83 12.84 8.35
CA ARG A 246 -2.75 11.93 7.65
C ARG A 246 -2.01 11.03 6.66
N LEU A 247 -1.11 11.60 5.86
CA LEU A 247 -0.29 10.85 4.93
C LEU A 247 0.53 9.77 5.64
N GLU A 248 1.23 10.14 6.71
CA GLU A 248 2.05 9.20 7.48
C GLU A 248 1.21 8.07 8.07
N GLN A 249 0.02 8.40 8.60
CA GLN A 249 -0.92 7.42 9.11
C GLN A 249 -1.37 6.43 8.02
N THR A 250 -1.73 6.93 6.83
CA THR A 250 -2.16 6.05 5.73
C THR A 250 -1.02 5.19 5.19
N ILE A 251 0.23 5.67 5.21
CA ILE A 251 1.41 4.85 4.89
C ILE A 251 1.54 3.66 5.86
N VAL A 252 1.31 3.88 7.16
CA VAL A 252 1.37 2.78 8.14
C VAL A 252 0.23 1.79 7.91
N ALA A 253 -0.98 2.29 7.64
CA ALA A 253 -2.13 1.45 7.32
C ALA A 253 -1.90 0.58 6.08
N ASP A 254 -1.38 1.18 5.00
CA ASP A 254 -0.99 0.46 3.78
C ASP A 254 0.06 -0.61 4.06
N THR A 255 1.07 -0.29 4.86
CA THR A 255 2.11 -1.25 5.22
C THR A 255 1.50 -2.50 5.86
N ALA A 256 0.56 -2.31 6.78
CA ALA A 256 -0.12 -3.42 7.45
C ALA A 256 -0.99 -4.22 6.48
N LEU A 257 -1.81 -3.56 5.66
CA LEU A 257 -2.64 -4.24 4.66
C LEU A 257 -1.80 -5.03 3.66
N ASN A 258 -0.73 -4.42 3.15
CA ASN A 258 0.15 -5.05 2.19
C ASN A 258 0.83 -6.28 2.78
N GLN A 259 1.31 -6.19 4.02
CA GLN A 259 2.00 -7.30 4.68
C GLN A 259 1.06 -8.43 5.10
N PHE A 260 -0.13 -8.12 5.63
CA PHE A 260 -1.04 -9.13 6.17
C PHE A 260 -2.01 -9.70 5.14
N ARG A 261 -2.29 -8.98 4.05
CA ARG A 261 -3.25 -9.39 3.03
C ARG A 261 -2.61 -9.58 1.66
N LEU A 262 -2.20 -8.50 0.99
CA LEU A 262 -1.82 -8.58 -0.42
C LEU A 262 -0.59 -9.47 -0.64
N ARG A 263 0.45 -9.29 0.19
CA ARG A 263 1.67 -10.09 0.07
C ARG A 263 1.44 -11.55 0.42
N GLN A 264 0.48 -11.86 1.29
CA GLN A 264 0.14 -13.25 1.61
C GLN A 264 -0.49 -13.95 0.41
N GLN A 265 -1.39 -13.29 -0.33
CA GLN A 265 -1.92 -13.82 -1.59
C GLN A 265 -0.81 -14.14 -2.60
N ILE A 266 0.18 -13.24 -2.73
CA ILE A 266 1.33 -13.45 -3.62
C ILE A 266 2.18 -14.63 -3.14
N ARG A 267 2.47 -14.71 -1.84
CA ARG A 267 3.21 -15.84 -1.26
C ARG A 267 2.50 -17.16 -1.51
N ASP A 268 1.20 -17.22 -1.24
CA ASP A 268 0.39 -18.43 -1.45
C ASP A 268 0.42 -18.87 -2.92
N PHE A 269 0.31 -17.93 -3.85
CA PHE A 269 0.43 -18.22 -5.28
C PHE A 269 1.81 -18.76 -5.65
N MET A 270 2.89 -18.08 -5.21
CA MET A 270 4.26 -18.52 -5.48
C MET A 270 4.53 -19.91 -4.89
N ILE A 271 4.06 -20.18 -3.66
CA ILE A 271 4.19 -21.49 -2.99
C ILE A 271 3.44 -22.57 -3.78
N ALA A 272 2.16 -22.34 -4.09
CA ALA A 272 1.31 -23.34 -4.72
C ALA A 272 1.71 -23.65 -6.16
N ARG A 273 2.15 -22.63 -6.92
CA ARG A 273 2.48 -22.78 -8.35
C ARG A 273 3.97 -22.98 -8.60
N ARG A 274 4.83 -22.75 -7.61
CA ARG A 274 6.29 -22.68 -7.78
C ARG A 274 6.69 -21.72 -8.90
N GLU A 275 5.92 -20.63 -9.05
CA GLU A 275 6.05 -19.67 -10.14
C GLU A 275 7.06 -18.58 -9.79
N LEU A 276 8.13 -18.48 -10.59
CA LEU A 276 9.18 -17.47 -10.44
C LEU A 276 9.34 -16.59 -11.69
N ALA A 277 8.61 -16.84 -12.77
CA ALA A 277 8.71 -16.03 -13.98
C ALA A 277 8.01 -14.68 -13.77
N PHE A 278 8.73 -13.60 -14.11
CA PHE A 278 8.24 -12.24 -13.92
C PHE A 278 6.92 -12.00 -14.65
N GLU A 279 6.81 -12.36 -15.92
CA GLU A 279 5.67 -12.04 -16.77
C GLU A 279 4.38 -12.66 -16.23
N ARG A 280 4.42 -13.96 -15.89
CA ARG A 280 3.26 -14.71 -15.40
C ARG A 280 2.84 -14.25 -14.02
N LEU A 281 3.79 -14.02 -13.14
CA LEU A 281 3.51 -13.53 -11.79
C LEU A 281 2.95 -12.11 -11.84
N ASN A 282 3.52 -11.24 -12.67
CA ASN A 282 3.08 -9.85 -12.82
C ASN A 282 1.67 -9.77 -13.40
N GLU A 283 1.36 -10.52 -14.45
CA GLU A 283 0.00 -10.60 -15.00
C GLU A 283 -1.01 -11.05 -13.95
N TRP A 284 -0.68 -12.12 -13.21
CA TRP A 284 -1.56 -12.63 -12.15
C TRP A 284 -1.76 -11.63 -11.00
N ILE A 285 -0.70 -10.94 -10.57
CA ILE A 285 -0.78 -9.92 -9.51
C ILE A 285 -1.71 -8.79 -9.94
N TYR A 286 -1.55 -8.26 -11.16
CA TYR A 286 -2.38 -7.15 -11.61
C TYR A 286 -3.85 -7.57 -11.81
N ALA A 287 -4.10 -8.80 -12.25
CA ALA A 287 -5.45 -9.31 -12.41
C ALA A 287 -6.14 -9.66 -11.08
N THR A 288 -5.40 -10.27 -10.15
CA THR A 288 -5.99 -10.97 -8.99
C THR A 288 -5.78 -10.23 -7.67
N VAL A 289 -4.60 -9.65 -7.46
CA VAL A 289 -4.26 -8.96 -6.20
C VAL A 289 -4.65 -7.49 -6.28
N PHE A 290 -4.42 -6.86 -7.42
CA PHE A 290 -4.75 -5.45 -7.64
C PHE A 290 -6.09 -5.22 -8.33
N HIS A 291 -6.71 -6.27 -8.90
CA HIS A 291 -7.98 -6.18 -9.63
C HIS A 291 -7.99 -5.13 -10.76
N THR A 292 -6.83 -4.96 -11.41
CA THR A 292 -6.62 -4.04 -12.53
C THR A 292 -5.91 -4.76 -13.69
N PRO A 293 -6.55 -5.78 -14.32
CA PRO A 293 -5.93 -6.54 -15.39
C PRO A 293 -5.63 -5.63 -16.60
N ARG A 294 -4.61 -6.01 -17.39
CA ARG A 294 -4.22 -5.26 -18.60
C ARG A 294 -5.34 -5.17 -19.63
N SER A 295 -6.21 -6.18 -19.70
CA SER A 295 -7.36 -6.24 -20.61
C SER A 295 -8.48 -5.26 -20.26
N ASP A 296 -8.54 -4.75 -19.02
CA ASP A 296 -9.53 -3.76 -18.62
C ASP A 296 -9.02 -2.35 -18.92
N ALA A 297 -9.45 -1.82 -20.08
CA ALA A 297 -9.11 -0.46 -20.53
C ALA A 297 -9.62 0.65 -19.59
N TRP A 298 -10.64 0.36 -18.78
CA TRP A 298 -11.34 1.35 -17.95
C TRP A 298 -10.97 1.29 -16.48
N LEU A 299 -10.08 0.37 -16.07
CA LEU A 299 -9.61 0.26 -14.69
C LEU A 299 -10.75 0.06 -13.67
N GLY A 300 -11.77 -0.67 -14.12
CA GLY A 300 -13.03 -0.88 -13.43
C GLY A 300 -14.00 0.29 -13.53
N LEU A 301 -13.54 1.51 -13.87
CA LEU A 301 -14.32 2.76 -13.73
C LEU A 301 -15.57 2.80 -14.60
N LEU A 302 -15.61 2.01 -15.66
CA LEU A 302 -16.81 1.84 -16.48
C LEU A 302 -17.56 0.57 -16.05
N SER A 303 -18.61 0.76 -15.26
CA SER A 303 -19.57 -0.32 -14.99
C SER A 303 -20.40 -0.60 -16.24
N ARG A 304 -20.45 -1.87 -16.69
CA ARG A 304 -21.24 -2.28 -17.86
C ARG A 304 -22.67 -2.67 -17.52
N THR A 305 -23.01 -2.68 -16.24
CA THR A 305 -24.32 -3.11 -15.74
C THR A 305 -25.15 -1.95 -15.23
N ASP A 306 -24.57 -0.77 -15.11
CA ASP A 306 -25.21 0.39 -14.49
C ASP A 306 -25.49 1.44 -15.56
N PHE A 307 -26.72 1.94 -15.58
CA PHE A 307 -27.12 3.03 -16.47
C PHE A 307 -26.73 4.37 -15.86
N THR A 308 -25.90 5.17 -16.54
CA THR A 308 -25.36 6.42 -15.98
C THR A 308 -26.18 7.67 -16.34
N GLY A 309 -27.21 7.53 -17.20
CA GLY A 309 -28.02 8.65 -17.68
C GLY A 309 -27.35 9.51 -18.75
N LEU A 310 -26.14 9.13 -19.21
CA LEU A 310 -25.42 9.79 -20.30
C LEU A 310 -25.48 8.95 -21.59
N PRO A 311 -25.53 9.56 -22.79
CA PRO A 311 -25.34 8.83 -24.03
C PRO A 311 -24.03 8.02 -24.02
N GLY A 312 -24.11 6.73 -24.37
CA GLY A 312 -22.96 5.82 -24.33
C GLY A 312 -22.35 5.63 -22.95
N ASP A 313 -23.14 5.83 -21.88
CA ASP A 313 -22.72 5.83 -20.49
C ASP A 313 -21.60 6.84 -20.15
N GLY A 314 -21.48 7.90 -20.97
CA GLY A 314 -20.43 8.91 -20.83
C GLY A 314 -19.11 8.54 -21.52
N VAL A 315 -19.06 7.42 -22.25
CA VAL A 315 -17.90 7.04 -23.06
C VAL A 315 -17.83 7.90 -24.32
N VAL A 316 -16.74 8.64 -24.46
CA VAL A 316 -16.39 9.37 -25.68
C VAL A 316 -15.13 8.74 -26.26
N MET A 317 -15.25 8.10 -27.42
CA MET A 317 -14.10 7.60 -28.18
C MET A 317 -13.60 8.71 -29.12
N PRO A 318 -12.28 8.97 -29.18
CA PRO A 318 -11.70 9.83 -30.20
C PRO A 318 -11.82 9.23 -31.61
#